data_AF-A0AAE3P0B3-F1
#
_entry.id   AF-A0AAE3P0B3-F1
#
_cell.length_a   1.000
_cell.length_b   1.000
_cell.length_c   1.000
_cell.angle_alpha   90.00
_cell.angle_beta   90.00
_cell.angle_gamma   90.00
#
_symmetry.space_group_name_H-M   'P 1'
#
loop_
_entity.id
_entity.type
_entity.pdbx_description
1 polymer ?
#
loop_
_entity_poly.entity_id
_entity_poly.type
_entity_poly.pdbx_seq_one_letter_code
_entity_poly.pdbx_strand_id
1 'polypeptide(L)'
;MDEQNEMNLNEQTNEFKPPTQFQFMFDKMTNDMKFVGMFTIIYGAISCLTIIGALIGIPTILIGMRIREAAEQFYLYRLTNNPAALKLGFEIQGKYFSLIKILIIIGLVFMLVYIIFIIYLFSTFSSFFMTPSFEAS
;
A
#
# COMPACT_ATOMS: atom_id res chain seq x y z
N MET A 1 40.02 51.51 21.79
CA MET A 1 38.69 52.03 22.11
C MET A 1 38.18 52.71 20.86
N ASP A 2 37.15 52.31 20.14
CA ASP A 2 36.23 51.18 20.17
C ASP A 2 35.50 51.30 18.81
N GLU A 3 35.78 50.48 17.80
CA GLU A 3 35.03 50.62 16.52
C GLU A 3 35.13 49.44 15.53
N GLN A 4 35.59 48.27 15.96
CA GLN A 4 35.57 47.05 15.13
C GLN A 4 34.71 45.94 15.74
N ASN A 5 33.83 46.31 16.65
CA ASN A 5 32.95 45.39 17.35
C ASN A 5 31.51 45.72 17.01
N GLU A 6 31.08 45.45 15.78
CA GLU A 6 29.66 45.23 15.46
C GLU A 6 29.50 44.71 14.03
N MET A 7 28.79 43.59 13.92
CA MET A 7 28.24 43.01 12.68
C MET A 7 29.20 42.20 11.79
N ASN A 8 29.82 41.16 12.36
CA ASN A 8 29.80 39.87 11.66
C ASN A 8 28.42 39.25 11.91
N LEU A 9 27.43 39.76 11.16
CA LEU A 9 26.17 39.06 11.01
C LEU A 9 26.51 37.69 10.44
N ASN A 10 26.26 36.68 11.26
CA ASN A 10 26.25 35.28 10.92
C ASN A 10 25.32 35.07 9.71
N GLU A 11 25.85 35.26 8.50
CA GLU A 11 25.31 34.65 7.30
C GLU A 11 25.47 33.13 7.48
N GLN A 12 24.51 32.55 8.19
CA GLN A 12 24.12 31.18 7.95
C GLN A 12 23.57 31.14 6.52
N THR A 13 24.49 31.15 5.56
CA THR A 13 24.25 30.55 4.27
C THR A 13 23.87 29.11 4.61
N ASN A 14 22.55 28.87 4.61
CA ASN A 14 22.00 27.53 4.74
C ASN A 14 22.55 26.78 3.54
N GLU A 15 23.71 26.16 3.72
CA GLU A 15 24.39 25.36 2.73
C GLU A 15 23.38 24.29 2.33
N PHE A 16 22.77 24.47 1.16
CA PHE A 16 21.86 23.51 0.57
C PHE A 16 22.69 22.29 0.22
N LYS A 17 22.95 21.45 1.21
CA LYS A 17 23.57 20.16 1.01
C LYS A 17 22.53 19.34 0.25
N PRO A 18 22.76 19.02 -1.04
CA PRO A 18 21.77 18.30 -1.81
C PRO A 18 21.49 16.98 -1.08
N PRO A 19 20.22 16.58 -0.97
CA PRO A 19 19.87 15.35 -0.31
C PRO A 19 20.70 14.22 -0.92
N THR A 20 21.33 13.43 -0.04
CA THR A 20 22.15 12.31 -0.50
C THR A 20 21.26 11.36 -1.31
N GLN A 21 21.80 10.65 -2.29
CA GLN A 21 21.04 9.69 -3.12
C GLN A 21 20.16 8.75 -2.27
N PHE A 22 20.70 8.31 -1.13
CA PHE A 22 19.96 7.53 -0.13
C PHE A 22 18.74 8.26 0.45
N GLN A 23 18.87 9.53 0.82
CA GLN A 23 17.77 10.33 1.39
C GLN A 23 16.63 10.50 0.38
N PHE A 24 16.96 10.75 -0.89
CA PHE A 24 15.97 10.82 -1.95
C PHE A 24 15.23 9.49 -2.15
N MET A 25 15.95 8.37 -2.20
CA MET A 25 15.34 7.05 -2.30
C MET A 25 14.47 6.71 -1.09
N PHE A 26 14.92 7.06 0.10
CA PHE A 26 14.21 6.83 1.36
C PHE A 26 12.93 7.66 1.46
N ASP A 27 12.99 8.93 1.07
CA ASP A 27 11.82 9.82 1.03
C ASP A 27 10.80 9.33 -0.01
N LYS A 28 11.27 8.92 -1.19
CA LYS A 28 10.41 8.32 -2.22
C LYS A 28 9.74 7.04 -1.71
N MET A 29 10.50 6.11 -1.14
CA MET A 29 9.98 4.86 -0.56
C MET A 29 8.90 5.15 0.49
N THR A 30 9.17 6.09 1.41
CA THR A 30 8.25 6.47 2.47
C THR A 30 6.95 7.06 1.91
N ASN A 31 7.03 7.88 0.87
CA ASN A 31 5.87 8.45 0.20
C ASN A 31 5.06 7.38 -0.56
N ASP A 32 5.73 6.48 -1.27
CA ASP A 32 5.10 5.36 -1.98
C ASP A 32 4.36 4.45 -0.98
N MET A 33 4.95 4.16 0.18
CA MET A 33 4.29 3.40 1.25
C MET A 33 3.04 4.10 1.79
N LYS A 34 3.07 5.44 1.97
CA LYS A 34 1.88 6.22 2.38
C LYS A 34 0.77 6.14 1.32
N PHE A 35 1.14 6.24 0.04
CA PHE A 35 0.22 6.14 -1.07
C PHE A 35 -0.43 4.75 -1.14
N VAL A 36 0.38 3.68 -1.10
CA VAL A 36 -0.11 2.30 -1.09
C VAL A 36 -1.04 2.05 0.09
N GLY A 37 -0.69 2.54 1.29
CA GLY A 37 -1.56 2.42 2.47
C GLY A 37 -2.91 3.11 2.28
N MET A 38 -2.90 4.36 1.78
CA MET A 38 -4.13 5.11 1.50
C MET A 38 -4.98 4.41 0.43
N PHE A 39 -4.38 4.01 -0.69
CA PHE A 39 -5.06 3.29 -1.76
C PHE A 39 -5.69 2.00 -1.27
N THR A 40 -4.97 1.23 -0.45
CA THR A 40 -5.44 -0.04 0.12
C THR A 40 -6.62 0.18 1.07
N ILE A 41 -6.60 1.23 1.88
CA ILE A 41 -7.73 1.59 2.76
C ILE A 41 -8.96 1.94 1.93
N ILE A 42 -8.81 2.79 0.90
CA ILE A 42 -9.91 3.20 0.02
C ILE A 42 -10.49 1.98 -0.71
N TYR A 43 -9.63 1.15 -1.29
CA TYR A 43 -10.03 -0.08 -1.98
C TYR A 43 -10.79 -1.02 -1.06
N GLY A 44 -10.28 -1.25 0.16
CA GLY A 44 -10.96 -2.09 1.15
C GLY A 44 -12.30 -1.51 1.60
N ALA A 45 -12.41 -0.18 1.76
CA ALA A 45 -13.67 0.48 2.09
C ALA A 45 -14.72 0.32 0.98
N ILE A 46 -14.31 0.43 -0.29
CA ILE A 46 -15.19 0.16 -1.43
C ILE A 46 -15.62 -1.30 -1.44
N SER A 47 -14.72 -2.25 -1.16
CA SER A 47 -15.07 -3.67 -1.06
C SER A 47 -16.09 -3.95 0.05
N CYS A 48 -16.10 -3.18 1.13
CA CYS A 48 -17.06 -3.32 2.24
C CYS A 48 -18.50 -2.94 1.88
N LEU A 49 -18.76 -2.35 0.69
CA LEU A 49 -20.12 -2.01 0.26
C LEU A 49 -21.03 -3.23 0.07
N THR A 50 -20.45 -4.43 -0.05
CA THR A 50 -21.19 -5.69 -0.12
C THR A 50 -20.93 -6.53 1.14
N ILE A 51 -21.92 -7.31 1.58
CA ILE A 51 -21.81 -8.17 2.77
C ILE A 51 -20.64 -9.16 2.60
N ILE A 52 -20.52 -9.76 1.42
CA ILE A 52 -19.44 -10.70 1.08
C ILE A 52 -18.10 -9.97 1.03
N GLY A 53 -18.06 -8.79 0.40
CA GLY A 53 -16.85 -7.99 0.28
C GLY A 53 -16.36 -7.42 1.61
N ALA A 54 -17.22 -7.24 2.62
CA ALA A 54 -16.81 -6.81 3.96
C ALA A 54 -15.89 -7.83 4.66
N LEU A 55 -16.08 -9.14 4.42
CA LEU A 55 -15.22 -10.20 4.98
C LEU A 55 -13.76 -10.06 4.52
N ILE A 56 -13.54 -9.53 3.31
CA ILE A 56 -12.21 -9.33 2.72
C ILE A 56 -11.76 -7.86 2.86
N GLY A 57 -12.69 -6.92 2.84
CA GLY A 57 -12.44 -5.49 2.91
C GLY A 57 -11.90 -5.06 4.27
N ILE A 58 -12.46 -5.58 5.36
CA ILE A 58 -11.98 -5.28 6.73
C ILE A 58 -10.49 -5.66 6.92
N PRO A 59 -10.04 -6.90 6.62
CA PRO A 59 -8.63 -7.23 6.74
C PRO A 59 -7.76 -6.41 5.78
N THR A 60 -8.26 -6.07 4.59
CA THR A 60 -7.56 -5.20 3.63
C THR A 60 -7.34 -3.79 4.20
N ILE A 61 -8.32 -3.19 4.86
CA ILE A 61 -8.17 -1.89 5.53
C ILE A 61 -7.11 -1.96 6.63
N LEU A 62 -7.13 -3.02 7.45
CA LEU A 62 -6.14 -3.22 8.51
C LEU A 62 -4.72 -3.25 7.95
N ILE A 63 -4.52 -3.94 6.83
CA ILE A 63 -3.24 -4.00 6.11
C ILE A 63 -2.80 -2.61 5.64
N GLY A 64 -3.70 -1.85 5.03
CA GLY A 64 -3.42 -0.49 4.57
C GLY A 64 -3.04 0.46 5.70
N MET A 65 -3.67 0.32 6.87
CA MET A 65 -3.28 1.09 8.07
C MET A 65 -1.86 0.74 8.53
N ARG A 66 -1.47 -0.55 8.51
CA ARG A 66 -0.14 -1.00 8.97
C ARG A 66 1.00 -0.46 8.11
N ILE A 67 0.88 -0.48 6.79
CA ILE A 67 1.95 0.07 5.94
C ILE A 67 2.08 1.59 6.08
N ARG A 68 0.95 2.28 6.34
CA ARG A 68 0.94 3.72 6.58
C ARG A 68 1.60 4.09 7.90
N GLU A 69 1.33 3.31 8.95
CA GLU A 69 1.98 3.42 10.27
C GLU A 69 3.50 3.20 10.14
N ALA A 70 3.95 2.20 9.37
CA ALA A 70 5.37 1.98 9.09
C ALA A 70 6.01 3.18 8.38
N ALA A 71 5.33 3.74 7.38
CA ALA A 71 5.80 4.92 6.65
C ALA A 71 5.91 6.17 7.55
N GLU A 72 5.02 6.31 8.52
CA GLU A 72 5.10 7.37 9.52
C GLU A 72 6.33 7.22 10.41
N GLN A 73 6.66 6.01 10.86
CA GLN A 73 7.88 5.74 11.63
C GLN A 73 9.15 6.00 10.83
N PHE A 74 9.16 5.64 9.54
CA PHE A 74 10.29 5.98 8.65
C PHE A 74 10.44 7.49 8.46
N TYR A 75 9.32 8.21 8.30
CA TYR A 75 9.33 9.67 8.25
C TYR A 75 9.86 10.29 9.55
N LEU A 76 9.45 9.78 10.71
CA LEU A 76 9.95 10.21 12.03
C LEU A 76 11.45 9.95 12.17
N TYR A 77 11.96 8.81 11.70
CA TYR A 77 13.40 8.55 11.67
C TYR A 77 14.14 9.60 10.84
N ARG A 78 13.62 9.96 9.66
CA ARG A 78 14.22 10.99 8.81
C ARG A 78 14.27 12.37 9.49
N LEU A 79 13.26 12.71 10.29
CA LEU A 79 13.23 13.98 11.02
C LEU A 79 14.11 14.00 12.27
N THR A 80 14.18 12.89 12.99
CA THR A 80 14.77 12.82 14.34
C THR A 80 16.13 12.14 14.37
N ASN A 81 16.52 11.43 13.31
CA ASN A 81 17.64 10.49 13.27
C ASN A 81 17.63 9.46 14.41
N ASN A 82 16.45 9.16 14.97
CA ASN A 82 16.32 8.24 16.09
C ASN A 82 16.25 6.76 15.61
N PRO A 83 17.26 5.92 15.90
CA PRO A 83 17.29 4.52 15.45
C PRO A 83 16.14 3.68 16.00
N ALA A 84 15.51 4.07 17.12
CA ALA A 84 14.33 3.40 17.64
C ALA A 84 13.13 3.50 16.69
N ALA A 85 12.93 4.66 16.05
CA ALA A 85 11.87 4.85 15.06
C ALA A 85 12.12 4.00 13.80
N LEU A 86 13.38 3.87 13.39
CA LEU A 86 13.77 3.01 12.26
C LEU A 86 13.45 1.54 12.55
N LYS A 87 13.84 1.04 13.72
CA LYS A 87 13.55 -0.33 14.16
C LYS A 87 12.05 -0.60 14.20
N LEU A 88 11.28 0.32 14.77
CA LEU A 88 9.83 0.21 14.86
C LEU A 88 9.18 0.21 13.46
N GLY A 89 9.64 1.07 12.55
CA GLY A 89 9.20 1.07 11.16
C GLY A 89 9.36 -0.29 10.47
N PHE A 90 10.52 -0.94 10.63
CA PHE A 90 10.75 -2.28 10.09
C PHE A 90 9.89 -3.36 10.77
N GLU A 91 9.67 -3.28 12.09
CA GLU A 91 8.80 -4.22 12.79
C GLU A 91 7.36 -4.17 12.26
N ILE A 92 6.83 -2.96 12.09
CA ILE A 92 5.48 -2.74 11.57
C ILE A 92 5.40 -3.14 10.09
N GLN A 93 6.42 -2.82 9.30
CA GLN A 93 6.51 -3.26 7.90
C GLN A 93 6.54 -4.79 7.79
N GLY A 94 7.24 -5.49 8.69
CA GLY A 94 7.23 -6.96 8.76
C GLY A 94 5.85 -7.53 9.12
N LYS A 95 5.12 -6.88 10.02
CA LYS A 95 3.71 -7.22 10.34
C LYS A 95 2.81 -7.02 9.12
N TYR A 96 2.99 -5.93 8.37
CA TYR A 96 2.29 -5.70 7.10
C TYR A 96 2.52 -6.85 6.11
N PHE A 97 3.77 -7.25 5.89
CA PHE A 97 4.08 -8.37 4.97
C PHE A 97 3.47 -9.69 5.43
N SER A 98 3.38 -9.91 6.74
CA SER A 98 2.76 -11.10 7.30
C SER A 98 1.24 -11.14 7.09
N LEU A 99 0.58 -9.99 7.08
CA LEU A 99 -0.85 -9.89 6.80
C LEU A 99 -1.16 -9.97 5.30
N ILE A 100 -0.43 -9.22 4.47
CA ILE A 100 -0.69 -9.19 3.01
C ILE A 100 -0.43 -10.56 2.37
N LYS A 101 0.57 -11.33 2.81
CA LYS A 101 0.84 -12.67 2.25
C LYS A 101 -0.33 -13.64 2.48
N ILE A 102 -1.01 -13.53 3.62
CA ILE A 102 -2.19 -14.36 3.93
C ILE A 102 -3.35 -13.95 3.02
N LEU A 103 -3.56 -12.65 2.84
CA LEU A 103 -4.59 -12.12 1.93
C LEU A 103 -4.34 -12.56 0.47
N ILE A 104 -3.08 -12.57 0.02
CA ILE A 104 -2.70 -13.04 -1.31
C ILE A 104 -3.04 -14.53 -1.49
N ILE A 105 -2.76 -15.38 -0.50
CA ILE A 105 -3.10 -16.82 -0.57
C ILE A 105 -4.61 -17.00 -0.70
N ILE A 106 -5.41 -16.29 0.11
CA ILE A 106 -6.87 -16.35 0.04
C ILE A 106 -7.36 -15.90 -1.35
N GLY A 107 -6.85 -14.76 -1.85
CA GLY A 107 -7.20 -14.24 -3.17
C GLY A 107 -6.87 -15.23 -4.30
N LEU A 108 -5.74 -15.93 -4.20
CA LEU A 108 -5.33 -16.94 -5.18
C LEU A 108 -6.31 -18.12 -5.24
N VAL A 109 -6.79 -18.60 -4.09
CA VAL A 109 -7.80 -19.67 -4.03
C VAL A 109 -9.11 -19.22 -4.67
N PHE A 110 -9.61 -18.02 -4.33
CA PHE A 110 -10.82 -17.47 -4.95
C PHE A 110 -10.69 -17.26 -6.46
N MET A 111 -9.51 -16.83 -6.93
CA MET A 111 -9.23 -16.67 -8.36
C MET A 111 -9.35 -17.99 -9.12
N LEU A 112 -8.81 -19.09 -8.57
CA LEU A 112 -8.92 -20.41 -9.20
C LEU A 112 -10.38 -20.89 -9.29
N VAL A 113 -11.14 -20.73 -8.20
CA VAL A 113 -12.57 -21.08 -8.18
C VAL A 113 -13.35 -20.24 -9.19
N TYR A 114 -13.05 -18.94 -9.27
CA TYR A 114 -13.69 -18.02 -10.22
C TYR A 114 -13.43 -18.43 -11.67
N ILE A 115 -12.19 -18.81 -12.01
CA ILE A 115 -11.85 -19.29 -13.37
C ILE A 115 -12.64 -20.55 -13.73
N ILE A 116 -12.73 -21.54 -12.82
CA ILE A 116 -13.49 -22.77 -13.04
C ILE A 116 -14.97 -22.44 -13.28
N PHE A 117 -15.54 -21.54 -12.47
CA PHE A 117 -16.92 -21.10 -12.60
C PHE A 117 -17.21 -20.44 -13.95
N ILE A 118 -16.31 -19.57 -14.43
CA ILE A 118 -16.45 -18.90 -15.74
C ILE A 118 -16.39 -19.92 -16.89
N ILE A 119 -15.50 -20.90 -16.83
CA ILE A 119 -15.42 -21.97 -17.85
C ILE A 119 -16.73 -22.76 -17.90
N TYR A 120 -17.28 -23.11 -16.75
CA TYR A 120 -18.56 -23.82 -16.67
C TYR A 120 -19.70 -22.99 -17.26
N LEU A 121 -19.85 -21.73 -16.84
CA LEU A 121 -20.88 -20.82 -17.35
C LEU A 121 -20.77 -20.66 -18.86
N PHE A 122 -19.55 -20.44 -19.38
CA PHE A 122 -19.31 -20.29 -20.82
C PHE A 122 -19.71 -21.55 -21.59
N SER A 123 -19.40 -22.75 -21.09
CA SER A 123 -19.78 -24.02 -21.72
C SER A 123 -21.30 -24.24 -21.74
N THR A 124 -22.00 -23.92 -20.65
CA THR A 124 -23.47 -23.99 -20.59
C THR A 124 -24.11 -22.94 -21.51
N PHE A 125 -23.56 -21.73 -21.56
CA PHE A 125 -24.05 -20.67 -22.43
C PHE A 125 -23.87 -21.01 -23.91
N SER A 126 -22.70 -21.53 -24.30
CA SER A 126 -22.45 -21.94 -25.68
C SER A 126 -23.36 -23.08 -26.12
N SER A 127 -23.63 -24.05 -25.23
CA SER A 127 -24.51 -25.17 -25.55
C SER A 127 -25.98 -24.75 -25.69
N PHE A 128 -26.46 -23.82 -24.86
CA PHE A 128 -27.80 -23.25 -24.98
C PHE A 128 -28.01 -22.50 -26.31
N PHE A 129 -27.01 -21.76 -26.79
CA PHE A 129 -27.10 -21.07 -28.09
C PHE A 129 -26.95 -22.02 -29.28
N MET A 130 -26.38 -23.21 -29.08
CA MET A 130 -26.06 -24.15 -30.16
C MET A 130 -27.06 -25.30 -30.30
N THR A 131 -28.13 -25.36 -29.47
CA THR A 131 -29.26 -26.29 -29.72
C THR A 131 -30.01 -25.84 -30.98
N PRO A 132 -29.98 -26.63 -32.07
CA PRO A 132 -30.67 -26.28 -33.31
C PRO A 132 -32.18 -26.35 -33.10
N SER A 133 -32.90 -25.39 -33.66
CA SER A 133 -34.37 -25.25 -33.66
C SER A 133 -35.09 -26.34 -34.50
N PHE A 134 -34.66 -27.59 -34.43
CA PHE A 134 -35.07 -28.66 -35.33
C PHE A 134 -36.08 -29.64 -34.70
N GLU A 135 -37.15 -29.11 -34.10
CA GLU A 135 -38.37 -29.87 -33.77
C GLU A 135 -39.60 -28.98 -34.03
N ALA A 136 -39.86 -28.70 -35.31
CA ALA A 136 -41.16 -28.23 -35.78
C ALA A 136 -41.41 -28.89 -37.15
N SER A 137 -41.76 -30.18 -37.09
CA SER A 137 -42.29 -30.96 -38.21
C SER A 137 -43.68 -31.46 -37.84
#